data_AF-A0A931V2G7-F1
#
_entry.id   AF-A0A931V2G7-F1
#
_cell.length_a   1.000
_cell.length_b   1.000
_cell.length_c   1.000
_cell.angle_alpha   90.00
_cell.angle_beta   90.00
_cell.angle_gamma   90.00
#
_symmetry.space_group_name_H-M   'P 1'
#
loop_
_entity.id
_entity.type
_entity.pdbx_description
1 polymer ?
#
loop_
_entity_poly.entity_id
_entity_poly.type
_entity_poly.pdbx_seq_one_letter_code
_entity_poly.pdbx_strand_id
1 'polypeptide(L)'
;LYPATSVEFTVREPWSWTEAVNANGDGWDTLLQAIVDLRNTESAPDDVYYYGVFKPADQFWKYCREGCVAGLSGLLSDPRDAFSRGSIGLGYGEESAKTMAHEIGHAHGRAHAPCGGAAGIDRKFPYSEGDIGVFGWDLVDKRLVDPSYSDIMGYCSPNWVSDYTYSALYTRVQFVTKARSYISTESAPIRYRFVNVGRDGKLTWGRSTITRNPPLSDPQTITFEAADGTKQTLTGHWYPYGEMAGGYMVVPEPTIPAVRMTIDTMPTIDKVLSLARP
;
A
#
# COMPACT_ATOMS: atom_id res chain seq x y z
N LEU A 1 -5.53 -19.97 -2.08
CA LEU A 1 -5.67 -18.60 -1.53
C LEU A 1 -5.34 -17.52 -2.57
N TYR A 2 -4.11 -17.41 -3.09
CA TYR A 2 -3.81 -16.42 -4.15
C TYR A 2 -3.83 -17.08 -5.56
N PRO A 3 -4.37 -16.42 -6.60
CA PRO A 3 -4.46 -16.96 -7.97
C PRO A 3 -3.13 -16.86 -8.73
N ALA A 4 -2.10 -17.57 -8.25
CA ALA A 4 -0.80 -17.65 -8.91
C ALA A 4 -0.44 -19.11 -9.25
N THR A 5 0.19 -19.34 -10.40
CA THR A 5 0.68 -20.67 -10.80
C THR A 5 1.99 -21.05 -10.10
N SER A 6 2.76 -20.04 -9.69
CA SER A 6 4.01 -20.16 -8.95
C SER A 6 4.26 -18.87 -8.18
N VAL A 7 4.95 -18.97 -7.05
CA VAL A 7 5.41 -17.81 -6.27
C VAL A 7 6.88 -18.00 -6.00
N GLU A 8 7.69 -17.01 -6.35
CA GLU A 8 9.12 -16.97 -6.04
C GLU A 8 9.37 -15.98 -4.92
N PHE A 9 10.18 -16.38 -3.94
CA PHE A 9 10.60 -15.51 -2.84
C PHE A 9 12.11 -15.31 -2.92
N THR A 10 12.54 -14.06 -3.02
CA THR A 10 13.92 -13.66 -2.80
C THR A 10 14.00 -12.90 -1.49
N VAL A 11 14.82 -13.39 -0.55
CA VAL A 11 15.02 -12.75 0.75
C VAL A 11 16.30 -11.93 0.68
N ARG A 12 16.17 -10.62 0.92
CA ARG A 12 17.33 -9.72 1.06
C ARG A 12 17.96 -9.88 2.44
N GLU A 13 19.23 -9.46 2.55
CA GLU A 13 19.86 -9.27 3.85
C GLU A 13 19.05 -8.32 4.74
N PRO A 14 18.97 -8.58 6.06
CA PRO A 14 18.26 -7.71 6.99
C PRO A 14 18.77 -6.28 6.92
N TRP A 15 17.84 -5.34 6.95
CA TRP A 15 18.14 -3.92 6.97
C TRP A 15 17.93 -3.36 8.39
N SER A 16 18.96 -2.68 8.92
CA SER A 16 18.85 -1.98 10.20
C SER A 16 17.87 -0.81 10.11
N TRP A 17 16.86 -0.84 10.97
CA TRP A 17 15.87 0.22 11.13
C TRP A 17 15.94 0.79 12.54
N THR A 18 16.06 2.11 12.67
CA THR A 18 16.27 2.79 13.96
C THR A 18 15.11 3.71 14.35
N GLU A 19 14.18 3.94 13.44
CA GLU A 19 13.01 4.78 13.72
C GLU A 19 11.94 3.96 14.45
N ALA A 20 11.18 4.60 15.35
CA ALA A 20 10.13 3.92 16.09
C ALA A 20 8.99 3.48 15.17
N VAL A 21 8.47 2.27 15.40
CA VAL A 21 7.29 1.74 14.70
C VAL A 21 6.33 1.22 15.78
N ASN A 22 5.34 2.03 16.13
CA ASN A 22 4.47 1.81 17.28
C ASN A 22 3.20 1.04 16.92
N ALA A 23 2.65 0.31 17.88
CA ALA A 23 1.49 -0.57 17.68
C ALA A 23 0.24 0.15 17.15
N ASN A 24 0.08 1.44 17.44
CA ASN A 24 -1.04 2.26 16.98
C ASN A 24 -0.97 2.67 15.49
N GLY A 25 0.15 2.38 14.81
CA GLY A 25 0.40 2.76 13.42
C GLY A 25 1.43 3.88 13.25
N ASP A 26 1.86 4.56 14.33
CA ASP A 26 2.85 5.63 14.20
C ASP A 26 4.20 5.07 13.73
N GLY A 27 4.76 5.66 12.65
CA GLY A 27 6.02 5.23 12.05
C GLY A 27 5.90 4.13 11.00
N TRP A 28 4.72 3.53 10.82
CA TRP A 28 4.47 2.54 9.77
C TRP A 28 4.51 3.16 8.37
N ASP A 29 4.04 4.39 8.24
CA ASP A 29 4.11 5.19 7.02
C ASP A 29 5.56 5.38 6.54
N THR A 30 6.45 5.76 7.45
CA THR A 30 7.87 5.95 7.15
C THR A 30 8.55 4.64 6.77
N LEU A 31 8.22 3.54 7.46
CA LEU A 31 8.75 2.21 7.13
C LEU A 31 8.25 1.71 5.77
N LEU A 32 6.95 1.88 5.47
CA LEU A 32 6.37 1.52 4.18
C LEU A 32 7.04 2.30 3.03
N GLN A 33 7.20 3.61 3.20
CA GLN A 33 7.91 4.44 2.21
C GLN A 33 9.34 3.99 2.00
N ALA A 34 10.01 3.54 3.06
CA ALA A 34 11.35 2.99 2.98
C ALA A 34 11.42 1.72 2.13
N ILE A 35 10.42 0.83 2.22
CA ILE A 35 10.31 -0.36 1.36
C ILE A 35 9.96 0.01 -0.09
N VAL A 36 9.06 0.97 -0.29
CA VAL A 36 8.74 1.49 -1.64
C VAL A 36 9.96 2.15 -2.28
N ASP A 37 10.69 2.98 -1.53
CA ASP A 37 11.92 3.63 -2.00
C ASP A 37 13.02 2.62 -2.32
N LEU A 38 13.17 1.57 -1.50
CA LEU A 38 14.10 0.47 -1.77
C LEU A 38 13.79 -0.21 -3.10
N ARG A 39 12.52 -0.56 -3.35
CA ARG A 39 12.06 -1.14 -4.62
C ARG A 39 12.44 -0.24 -5.81
N ASN A 40 12.19 1.06 -5.70
CA ASN A 40 12.48 2.03 -6.75
C ASN A 40 13.99 2.19 -6.99
N THR A 41 14.77 2.27 -5.92
CA THR A 41 16.24 2.40 -5.97
C THR A 41 16.89 1.17 -6.60
N GLU A 42 16.38 -0.02 -6.31
CA GLU A 42 16.86 -1.28 -6.93
C GLU A 42 16.32 -1.47 -8.36
N SER A 43 15.48 -0.57 -8.87
CA SER A 43 14.87 -0.65 -10.19
C SER A 43 14.21 -2.02 -10.43
N ALA A 44 13.48 -2.51 -9.42
CA ALA A 44 12.87 -3.82 -9.46
C ALA A 44 11.93 -3.97 -10.66
N PRO A 45 11.89 -5.15 -11.31
CA PRO A 45 10.94 -5.42 -12.38
C PRO A 45 9.51 -5.11 -11.97
N ASP A 46 8.68 -4.68 -12.93
CA ASP A 46 7.32 -4.22 -12.64
C ASP A 46 6.54 -5.29 -11.87
N ASP A 47 6.63 -6.56 -12.27
CA ASP A 47 5.97 -7.71 -11.64
C ASP A 47 6.53 -8.18 -10.29
N VAL A 48 7.55 -7.49 -9.76
CA VAL A 48 8.09 -7.77 -8.42
C VAL A 48 7.49 -6.82 -7.38
N TYR A 49 6.96 -7.44 -6.31
CA TYR A 49 6.42 -6.77 -5.13
C TYR A 49 7.40 -6.90 -3.95
N TYR A 50 7.64 -5.80 -3.24
CA TYR A 50 8.49 -5.81 -2.04
C TYR A 50 7.62 -5.92 -0.79
N TYR A 51 7.97 -6.85 0.11
CA TYR A 51 7.27 -7.02 1.39
C TYR A 51 8.28 -6.91 2.53
N GLY A 52 8.15 -5.87 3.35
CA GLY A 52 8.97 -5.69 4.54
C GLY A 52 8.40 -6.43 5.74
N VAL A 53 9.13 -7.44 6.22
CA VAL A 53 8.78 -8.17 7.44
C VAL A 53 9.60 -7.64 8.61
N PHE A 54 8.96 -7.30 9.72
CA PHE A 54 9.65 -6.80 10.91
C PHE A 54 9.06 -7.30 12.23
N LYS A 55 9.86 -7.25 13.30
CA LYS A 55 9.50 -7.67 14.65
C LYS A 55 9.86 -6.56 15.65
N PRO A 56 8.95 -5.63 15.97
CA PRO A 56 9.23 -4.51 16.85
C PRO A 56 9.38 -4.92 18.34
N ALA A 57 8.99 -6.14 18.70
CA ALA A 57 9.25 -6.76 19.99
C ALA A 57 9.52 -8.27 19.84
N ASP A 58 10.10 -8.91 20.86
CA ASP A 58 10.41 -10.36 20.81
C ASP A 58 9.16 -11.25 20.70
N GLN A 59 8.00 -10.77 21.15
CA GLN A 59 6.75 -11.53 21.21
C GLN A 59 5.58 -10.67 20.74
N PHE A 60 4.67 -11.27 19.97
CA PHE A 60 3.50 -10.57 19.42
C PHE A 60 2.68 -9.85 20.50
N TRP A 61 2.35 -10.54 21.60
CA TRP A 61 1.51 -9.96 22.66
C TRP A 61 2.17 -8.76 23.36
N LYS A 62 3.51 -8.64 23.37
CA LYS A 62 4.20 -7.49 23.95
C LYS A 62 3.98 -6.23 23.11
N TYR A 63 3.86 -6.40 21.80
CA TYR A 63 3.59 -5.30 20.86
C TYR A 63 2.09 -5.02 20.76
N CYS A 64 1.27 -6.06 20.62
CA CYS A 64 -0.16 -5.97 20.32
C CYS A 64 -1.07 -6.16 21.53
N ARG A 65 -0.59 -5.86 22.75
CA ARG A 65 -1.33 -6.10 24.00
C ARG A 65 -2.74 -5.49 24.01
N GLU A 66 -2.90 -4.31 23.41
CA GLU A 66 -4.14 -3.53 23.40
C GLU A 66 -4.74 -3.44 21.99
N GLY A 67 -4.36 -4.37 21.11
CA GLY A 67 -4.55 -4.24 19.67
C GLY A 67 -3.38 -3.54 19.00
N CYS A 68 -3.20 -3.78 17.70
CA CYS A 68 -2.15 -3.17 16.90
C CYS A 68 -2.51 -3.19 15.42
N VAL A 69 -1.81 -2.35 14.66
CA VAL A 69 -1.67 -2.54 13.21
C VAL A 69 -0.78 -3.77 12.99
N ALA A 70 -1.19 -4.68 12.10
CA ALA A 70 -0.44 -5.89 11.78
C ALA A 70 0.25 -5.82 10.41
N GLY A 71 -0.30 -5.04 9.48
CA GLY A 71 0.20 -4.82 8.13
C GLY A 71 -0.11 -3.41 7.64
N LEU A 72 0.60 -2.95 6.62
CA LEU A 72 0.26 -1.72 5.92
C LEU A 72 0.70 -1.77 4.45
N SER A 73 -0.21 -1.35 3.58
CA SER A 73 0.01 -1.19 2.15
C SER A 73 -0.79 0.00 1.60
N GLY A 74 -0.35 0.51 0.45
CA GLY A 74 -1.17 1.40 -0.36
C GLY A 74 -2.24 0.62 -1.13
N LEU A 75 -3.43 1.20 -1.27
CA LEU A 75 -4.49 0.65 -2.11
C LEU A 75 -4.27 1.07 -3.57
N LEU A 76 -3.68 0.20 -4.38
CA LEU A 76 -3.27 0.54 -5.74
C LEU A 76 -4.40 0.30 -6.75
N SER A 77 -5.07 1.37 -7.19
CA SER A 77 -6.17 1.28 -8.16
C SER A 77 -5.69 0.95 -9.58
N ASP A 78 -4.58 1.56 -10.03
CA ASP A 78 -4.03 1.35 -11.39
C ASP A 78 -3.08 0.13 -11.44
N PRO A 79 -3.36 -0.90 -12.26
CA PRO A 79 -2.48 -2.05 -12.44
C PRO A 79 -1.14 -1.76 -13.12
N ARG A 80 -0.96 -0.58 -13.70
CA ARG A 80 0.31 -0.13 -14.29
C ARG A 80 1.23 0.52 -13.26
N ASP A 81 0.72 0.90 -12.09
CA ASP A 81 1.52 1.53 -11.06
C ASP A 81 2.49 0.50 -10.45
N ALA A 82 3.72 0.50 -10.96
CA ALA A 82 4.82 -0.27 -10.40
C ALA A 82 5.50 0.48 -9.24
N PHE A 83 5.40 1.81 -9.21
CA PHE A 83 6.10 2.68 -8.27
C PHE A 83 5.81 2.29 -6.82
N SER A 84 4.54 2.06 -6.46
CA SER A 84 4.10 1.80 -5.08
C SER A 84 3.89 0.32 -4.72
N ARG A 85 4.48 -0.64 -5.45
CA ARG A 85 4.37 -2.09 -5.16
C ARG A 85 5.22 -2.54 -3.95
N GLY A 86 5.06 -1.85 -2.83
CA GLY A 86 5.64 -2.16 -1.54
C GLY A 86 4.54 -2.33 -0.50
N SER A 87 4.74 -3.25 0.42
CA SER A 87 3.87 -3.52 1.57
C SER A 87 4.74 -3.90 2.78
N ILE A 88 4.19 -3.81 3.99
CA ILE A 88 4.89 -4.20 5.22
C ILE A 88 3.96 -4.97 6.16
N GLY A 89 4.54 -5.78 7.05
CA GLY A 89 3.78 -6.39 8.14
C GLY A 89 4.64 -7.09 9.19
N LEU A 90 3.98 -7.46 10.28
CA LEU A 90 4.61 -8.11 11.42
C LEU A 90 5.02 -9.55 11.10
N GLY A 91 6.19 -9.96 11.59
CA GLY A 91 6.79 -11.27 11.33
C GLY A 91 6.55 -12.34 12.40
N TYR A 92 5.38 -12.44 13.03
CA TYR A 92 5.11 -13.43 14.09
C TYR A 92 4.41 -14.70 13.58
N GLY A 93 5.19 -15.73 13.21
CA GLY A 93 4.67 -17.06 12.90
C GLY A 93 3.78 -17.12 11.65
N GLU A 94 2.87 -18.08 11.58
CA GLU A 94 2.02 -18.34 10.39
C GLU A 94 1.07 -17.18 10.07
N GLU A 95 0.61 -16.43 11.07
CA GLU A 95 -0.28 -15.28 10.87
C GLU A 95 0.37 -14.21 9.97
N SER A 96 1.71 -14.10 9.98
CA SER A 96 2.46 -13.21 9.08
C SER A 96 2.18 -13.49 7.60
N ALA A 97 1.95 -14.75 7.23
CA ALA A 97 1.67 -15.13 5.85
C ALA A 97 0.26 -14.67 5.42
N LYS A 98 -0.72 -14.70 6.35
CA LYS A 98 -2.06 -14.18 6.10
C LYS A 98 -2.04 -12.65 5.98
N THR A 99 -1.33 -11.97 6.88
CA THR A 99 -1.09 -10.52 6.77
C THR A 99 -0.44 -10.19 5.44
N MET A 100 0.60 -10.92 5.02
CA MET A 100 1.23 -10.70 3.73
C MET A 100 0.23 -10.84 2.57
N ALA A 101 -0.59 -11.89 2.57
CA ALA A 101 -1.59 -12.08 1.52
C ALA A 101 -2.62 -10.94 1.48
N HIS A 102 -3.05 -10.44 2.64
CA HIS A 102 -3.93 -9.29 2.80
C HIS A 102 -3.31 -8.01 2.23
N GLU A 103 -2.11 -7.66 2.68
CA GLU A 103 -1.42 -6.44 2.27
C GLU A 103 -0.99 -6.45 0.80
N ILE A 104 -0.61 -7.61 0.28
CA ILE A 104 -0.38 -7.77 -1.16
C ILE A 104 -1.71 -7.68 -1.92
N GLY A 105 -2.83 -8.10 -1.33
CA GLY A 105 -4.17 -7.84 -1.84
C GLY A 105 -4.45 -6.34 -2.06
N HIS A 106 -4.12 -5.48 -1.09
CA HIS A 106 -4.19 -4.02 -1.24
C HIS A 106 -3.28 -3.51 -2.36
N ALA A 107 -2.04 -4.00 -2.45
CA ALA A 107 -1.13 -3.68 -3.54
C ALA A 107 -1.61 -4.19 -4.93
N HIS A 108 -2.56 -5.13 -4.94
CA HIS A 108 -3.28 -5.59 -6.13
C HIS A 108 -4.61 -4.85 -6.37
N GLY A 109 -4.91 -3.83 -5.55
CA GLY A 109 -6.10 -2.98 -5.66
C GLY A 109 -7.35 -3.55 -5.00
N ARG A 110 -7.21 -4.49 -4.07
CA ARG A 110 -8.34 -5.01 -3.30
C ARG A 110 -8.60 -4.14 -2.08
N ALA A 111 -9.79 -3.57 -1.98
CA ALA A 111 -10.28 -2.96 -0.75
C ALA A 111 -10.88 -4.03 0.18
N HIS A 112 -11.24 -3.64 1.40
CA HIS A 112 -11.68 -4.59 2.41
C HIS A 112 -13.03 -5.24 2.10
N ALA A 113 -13.18 -6.49 2.52
CA ALA A 113 -14.47 -7.18 2.58
C ALA A 113 -15.24 -6.76 3.85
N PRO A 114 -16.58 -6.78 3.86
CA PRO A 114 -17.42 -6.26 4.95
C PRO A 114 -17.48 -7.18 6.19
N CYS A 115 -16.32 -7.56 6.75
CA CYS A 115 -16.26 -8.35 7.98
C CYS A 115 -15.24 -7.81 8.99
N GLY A 116 -15.62 -7.85 10.27
CA GLY A 116 -14.71 -7.55 11.39
C GLY A 116 -14.46 -6.07 11.62
N GLY A 117 -15.34 -5.19 11.10
CA GLY A 117 -15.23 -3.74 11.31
C GLY A 117 -14.15 -3.07 10.46
N ALA A 118 -13.71 -3.71 9.38
CA ALA A 118 -12.75 -3.14 8.45
C ALA A 118 -13.23 -1.79 7.88
N ALA A 119 -12.33 -0.81 7.82
CA ALA A 119 -12.62 0.48 7.18
C ALA A 119 -12.56 0.36 5.65
N GLY A 120 -13.04 1.34 4.89
CA GLY A 120 -12.82 1.35 3.43
C GLY A 120 -13.40 0.15 2.68
N ILE A 121 -14.53 -0.39 3.16
CA ILE A 121 -15.22 -1.54 2.57
C ILE A 121 -15.46 -1.37 1.07
N ASP A 122 -15.15 -2.41 0.29
CA ASP A 122 -15.53 -2.53 -1.12
C ASP A 122 -17.06 -2.64 -1.21
N ARG A 123 -17.72 -1.55 -1.61
CA ARG A 123 -19.19 -1.50 -1.76
C ARG A 123 -19.72 -2.43 -2.85
N LYS A 124 -18.85 -2.99 -3.70
CA LYS A 124 -19.21 -3.97 -4.72
C LYS A 124 -19.02 -5.40 -4.24
N PHE A 125 -18.48 -5.61 -3.03
CA PHE A 125 -18.33 -6.94 -2.46
C PHE A 125 -19.72 -7.61 -2.32
N PRO A 126 -19.94 -8.80 -2.88
CA PRO A 126 -21.29 -9.33 -3.08
C PRO A 126 -21.91 -9.98 -1.83
N TYR A 127 -21.10 -10.33 -0.83
CA TYR A 127 -21.55 -11.03 0.38
C TYR A 127 -21.54 -10.08 1.57
N SER A 128 -22.72 -9.84 2.17
CA SER A 128 -22.91 -8.77 3.17
C SER A 128 -22.10 -8.95 4.45
N GLU A 129 -21.83 -10.20 4.85
CA GLU A 129 -21.02 -10.53 6.02
C GLU A 129 -19.55 -10.81 5.66
N GLY A 130 -19.17 -10.58 4.40
CA GLY A 130 -17.81 -10.79 3.93
C GLY A 130 -17.41 -12.26 3.79
N ASP A 131 -18.37 -13.17 3.64
CA ASP A 131 -18.12 -14.60 3.38
C ASP A 131 -17.42 -14.84 2.04
N ILE A 132 -16.91 -16.06 1.81
CA ILE A 132 -16.31 -16.46 0.54
C ILE A 132 -17.34 -16.85 -0.53
N GLY A 133 -18.57 -17.19 -0.12
CA GLY A 133 -19.75 -17.40 -0.97
C GLY A 133 -19.78 -18.69 -1.80
N VAL A 134 -18.63 -19.32 -2.04
CA VAL A 134 -18.51 -20.59 -2.75
C VAL A 134 -17.57 -21.55 -2.02
N PHE A 135 -17.65 -22.84 -2.33
CA PHE A 135 -16.69 -23.80 -1.79
C PHE A 135 -15.27 -23.50 -2.30
N GLY A 136 -14.34 -23.28 -1.38
CA GLY A 136 -12.92 -23.24 -1.68
C GLY A 136 -12.33 -24.65 -1.75
N TRP A 137 -11.17 -24.77 -2.38
CA TRP A 137 -10.35 -25.99 -2.35
C TRP A 137 -8.97 -25.68 -1.79
N ASP A 138 -8.66 -26.24 -0.63
CA ASP A 138 -7.33 -26.16 -0.04
C ASP A 138 -6.46 -27.28 -0.62
N LEU A 139 -5.45 -26.90 -1.40
CA LEU A 139 -4.53 -27.83 -2.05
C LEU A 139 -3.53 -28.46 -1.07
N VAL A 140 -3.26 -27.82 0.07
CA VAL A 140 -2.32 -28.30 1.08
C VAL A 140 -3.00 -29.35 1.94
N ASP A 141 -4.14 -28.99 2.53
CA ASP A 141 -4.93 -29.87 3.39
C ASP A 141 -5.80 -30.87 2.61
N LYS A 142 -5.95 -30.67 1.30
CA LYS A 142 -6.79 -31.48 0.39
C LYS A 142 -8.24 -31.58 0.88
N ARG A 143 -8.84 -30.44 1.24
CA ARG A 143 -10.21 -30.36 1.74
C ARG A 143 -10.97 -29.19 1.13
N LEU A 144 -12.30 -29.32 1.16
CA LEU A 144 -13.19 -28.21 0.85
C LEU A 144 -13.14 -27.19 1.99
N VAL A 145 -13.21 -25.91 1.62
CA VAL A 145 -13.37 -24.79 2.54
C VAL A 145 -14.82 -24.32 2.43
N ASP A 146 -15.47 -24.20 3.59
CA ASP A 146 -16.90 -23.88 3.65
C ASP A 146 -17.19 -22.46 3.11
N PRO A 147 -18.25 -22.26 2.31
CA PRO A 147 -18.67 -20.95 1.83
C PRO A 147 -18.83 -19.87 2.91
N SER A 148 -19.07 -20.25 4.17
CA SER A 148 -19.21 -19.34 5.32
C SER A 148 -17.88 -18.90 5.95
N TYR A 149 -16.73 -19.31 5.38
CA TYR A 149 -15.45 -18.71 5.77
C TYR A 149 -15.43 -17.25 5.32
N SER A 150 -14.70 -16.40 6.04
CA SER A 150 -14.61 -14.99 5.68
C SER A 150 -13.54 -14.73 4.61
N ASP A 151 -13.72 -13.71 3.79
CA ASP A 151 -12.72 -13.29 2.80
C ASP A 151 -11.43 -12.78 3.46
N ILE A 152 -10.29 -13.08 2.84
CA ILE A 152 -8.97 -12.64 3.32
C ILE A 152 -8.83 -11.13 3.43
N MET A 153 -9.64 -10.34 2.72
CA MET A 153 -9.66 -8.88 2.81
C MET A 153 -10.56 -8.37 3.93
N GLY A 154 -11.14 -9.24 4.77
CA GLY A 154 -11.79 -8.87 6.03
C GLY A 154 -10.94 -9.25 7.24
N TYR A 155 -11.41 -8.91 8.44
CA TYR A 155 -10.70 -9.22 9.70
C TYR A 155 -11.28 -10.40 10.47
N CYS A 156 -12.30 -11.04 9.92
CA CYS A 156 -12.91 -12.21 10.52
C CYS A 156 -12.07 -13.47 10.31
N SER A 157 -12.32 -14.48 11.13
CA SER A 157 -11.65 -15.78 11.07
C SER A 157 -12.64 -16.90 11.39
N PRO A 158 -12.47 -18.11 10.80
CA PRO A 158 -11.40 -18.46 9.87
C PRO A 158 -11.60 -17.81 8.49
N ASN A 159 -10.49 -17.50 7.81
CA ASN A 159 -10.53 -16.80 6.53
C ASN A 159 -10.00 -17.64 5.37
N TRP A 160 -10.47 -17.29 4.18
CA TRP A 160 -10.09 -17.84 2.89
C TRP A 160 -10.38 -16.81 1.80
N VAL A 161 -10.04 -17.08 0.54
CA VAL A 161 -10.32 -16.14 -0.55
C VAL A 161 -11.74 -16.37 -1.09
N SER A 162 -12.54 -15.31 -1.23
CA SER A 162 -13.81 -15.35 -1.96
C SER A 162 -13.58 -15.52 -3.45
N ASP A 163 -14.60 -16.01 -4.17
CA ASP A 163 -14.58 -16.02 -5.64
C ASP A 163 -14.44 -14.60 -6.22
N TYR A 164 -15.06 -13.60 -5.59
CA TYR A 164 -14.99 -12.19 -5.95
C TYR A 164 -13.56 -11.66 -5.84
N THR A 165 -12.92 -11.81 -4.68
CA THR A 165 -11.52 -11.41 -4.47
C THR A 165 -10.58 -12.21 -5.35
N TYR A 166 -10.76 -13.53 -5.46
CA TYR A 166 -9.94 -14.39 -6.31
C TYR A 166 -9.97 -13.95 -7.78
N SER A 167 -11.15 -13.67 -8.32
CA SER A 167 -11.31 -13.27 -9.74
C SER A 167 -10.63 -11.93 -10.04
N ALA A 168 -10.75 -10.97 -9.12
CA ALA A 168 -10.07 -9.68 -9.23
C ALA A 168 -8.54 -9.83 -9.14
N LEU A 169 -8.05 -10.62 -8.18
CA LEU A 169 -6.63 -10.91 -8.04
C LEU A 169 -6.10 -11.66 -9.26
N TYR A 170 -6.84 -12.61 -9.81
CA TYR A 170 -6.45 -13.36 -11.01
C TYR A 170 -6.26 -12.41 -12.20
N THR A 171 -7.21 -11.49 -12.38
CA THR A 171 -7.14 -10.45 -13.41
C THR A 171 -5.91 -9.56 -13.23
N ARG A 172 -5.62 -9.13 -11.99
CA ARG A 172 -4.43 -8.33 -11.69
C ARG A 172 -3.14 -9.11 -11.96
N VAL A 173 -3.02 -10.35 -11.47
CA VAL A 173 -1.84 -11.20 -11.69
C VAL A 173 -1.61 -11.43 -13.18
N GLN A 174 -2.66 -11.71 -13.95
CA GLN A 174 -2.56 -11.83 -15.41
C GLN A 174 -2.09 -10.55 -16.08
N PHE A 175 -2.59 -9.39 -15.65
CA PHE A 175 -2.14 -8.11 -16.19
C PHE A 175 -0.65 -7.90 -15.89
N VAL A 176 -0.26 -8.04 -14.63
CA VAL A 176 1.10 -7.74 -14.16
C VAL A 176 2.13 -8.68 -14.80
N THR A 177 1.84 -9.96 -14.91
CA THR A 177 2.74 -10.96 -15.51
C THR A 177 2.87 -10.84 -17.03
N LYS A 178 1.85 -10.29 -17.72
CA LYS A 178 1.87 -10.08 -19.18
C LYS A 178 2.29 -8.68 -19.59
N ALA A 179 2.18 -7.71 -18.68
CA ALA A 179 2.59 -6.34 -18.93
C ALA A 179 4.09 -6.31 -19.15
N ARG A 180 4.50 -6.14 -20.42
CA ARG A 180 5.85 -5.67 -20.72
C ARG A 180 5.94 -4.23 -20.22
N SER A 181 7.03 -3.88 -19.56
CA SER A 181 7.25 -2.51 -19.10
C SER A 181 7.02 -1.54 -20.26
N TYR A 182 6.01 -0.68 -20.14
CA TYR A 182 5.64 0.31 -21.17
C TYR A 182 6.48 1.58 -21.08
N ILE A 183 7.40 1.65 -20.13
CA ILE A 183 8.24 2.80 -19.89
C ILE A 183 9.53 2.60 -20.66
N SER A 184 9.79 3.51 -21.60
CA SER A 184 11.06 3.58 -22.29
C SER A 184 12.19 3.68 -21.27
N THR A 185 13.18 2.78 -21.36
CA THR A 185 14.41 2.81 -20.57
C THR A 185 15.24 4.10 -20.74
N GLU A 186 14.81 5.00 -21.64
CA GLU A 186 15.46 6.28 -21.93
C GLU A 186 14.99 7.45 -21.06
N SER A 187 13.94 7.31 -20.23
CA SER A 187 13.56 8.40 -19.32
C SER A 187 14.60 8.59 -18.20
N ALA A 188 15.07 9.82 -18.01
CA ALA A 188 15.92 10.16 -16.88
C ALA A 188 15.18 9.89 -15.55
N PRO A 189 15.86 9.38 -14.51
CA PRO A 189 15.22 9.20 -13.20
C PRO A 189 14.70 10.54 -12.66
N ILE A 190 13.48 10.53 -12.15
CA ILE A 190 12.82 11.69 -11.55
C ILE A 190 12.88 11.54 -10.04
N ARG A 191 13.20 12.66 -9.36
CA ARG A 191 13.15 12.74 -7.90
C ARG A 191 11.74 13.11 -7.46
N TYR A 192 11.20 12.30 -6.56
CA TYR A 192 9.95 12.55 -5.87
C TYR A 192 10.19 12.66 -4.36
N ARG A 193 9.22 13.26 -3.68
CA ARG A 193 9.14 13.28 -2.24
C ARG A 193 7.78 12.78 -1.78
N PHE A 194 7.77 11.97 -0.74
CA PHE A 194 6.56 11.57 -0.07
C PHE A 194 6.03 12.71 0.80
N VAL A 195 4.72 12.83 0.86
CA VAL A 195 4.00 13.69 1.80
C VAL A 195 2.96 12.83 2.49
N ASN A 196 3.15 12.60 3.79
CA ASN A 196 2.21 11.84 4.60
C ASN A 196 0.92 12.63 4.77
N VAL A 197 -0.21 11.91 4.69
CA VAL A 197 -1.54 12.44 4.96
C VAL A 197 -2.10 11.67 6.14
N GLY A 198 -2.06 12.29 7.32
CA GLY A 198 -2.58 11.72 8.54
C GLY A 198 -4.10 11.49 8.48
N ARG A 199 -4.62 10.71 9.44
CA ARG A 199 -6.06 10.43 9.58
C ARG A 199 -6.90 11.71 9.76
N ASP A 200 -6.31 12.75 10.31
CA ASP A 200 -6.88 14.10 10.50
C ASP A 200 -6.74 15.00 9.25
N GLY A 201 -6.11 14.49 8.20
CA GLY A 201 -5.74 15.22 6.99
C GLY A 201 -4.54 16.15 7.17
N LYS A 202 -3.79 16.05 8.28
CA LYS A 202 -2.56 16.81 8.47
C LYS A 202 -1.49 16.28 7.52
N LEU A 203 -0.79 17.21 6.89
CA LEU A 203 0.33 16.90 6.01
C LEU A 203 1.63 16.92 6.80
N THR A 204 2.54 15.97 6.52
CA THR A 204 3.94 16.02 6.95
C THR A 204 4.86 15.57 5.83
N TRP A 205 6.09 16.08 5.80
CA TRP A 205 7.06 15.64 4.80
C TRP A 205 7.57 14.25 5.12
N GLY A 206 7.55 13.38 4.12
CA GLY A 206 8.13 12.04 4.18
C GLY A 206 9.49 11.97 3.47
N ARG A 207 9.88 10.73 3.15
CA ARG A 207 11.15 10.39 2.51
C ARG A 207 11.22 10.95 1.08
N SER A 208 12.42 11.03 0.52
CA SER A 208 12.59 11.26 -0.92
C SER A 208 12.92 9.95 -1.62
N THR A 209 12.54 9.82 -2.89
CA THR A 209 12.88 8.66 -3.72
C THR A 209 13.26 9.12 -5.13
N ILE A 210 14.03 8.28 -5.82
CA ILE A 210 14.40 8.50 -7.21
C ILE A 210 13.96 7.26 -7.99
N THR A 211 13.23 7.48 -9.08
CA THR A 211 12.66 6.37 -9.85
C THR A 211 12.59 6.72 -11.33
N ARG A 212 12.59 5.69 -12.17
CA ARG A 212 12.22 5.80 -13.59
C ARG A 212 10.73 5.52 -13.82
N ASN A 213 10.10 4.85 -12.87
CA ASN A 213 8.69 4.50 -12.93
C ASN A 213 7.86 5.65 -12.37
N PRO A 214 7.14 6.40 -13.20
CA PRO A 214 6.31 7.47 -12.69
C PRO A 214 5.20 6.88 -11.80
N PRO A 215 4.84 7.56 -10.70
CA PRO A 215 3.63 7.24 -9.97
C PRO A 215 2.41 7.40 -10.88
N LEU A 216 1.45 6.46 -10.81
CA LEU A 216 0.27 6.41 -11.67
C LEU A 216 -1.06 6.39 -10.91
N SER A 217 -1.03 6.52 -9.59
CA SER A 217 -2.24 6.64 -8.77
C SER A 217 -2.95 7.99 -8.96
N ASP A 218 -4.04 8.21 -8.23
CA ASP A 218 -4.98 9.33 -8.41
C ASP A 218 -4.28 10.70 -8.46
N PRO A 219 -4.26 11.39 -9.62
CA PRO A 219 -3.52 12.64 -9.80
C PRO A 219 -4.17 13.79 -9.03
N GLN A 220 -3.34 14.63 -8.41
CA GLN A 220 -3.74 15.81 -7.65
C GLN A 220 -2.96 17.04 -8.12
N THR A 221 -3.64 18.18 -8.17
CA THR A 221 -3.02 19.47 -8.42
C THR A 221 -2.32 19.96 -7.16
N ILE A 222 -1.03 20.28 -7.30
CA ILE A 222 -0.20 20.79 -6.21
C ILE A 222 0.32 22.16 -6.63
N THR A 223 0.20 23.14 -5.73
CA THR A 223 0.79 24.46 -5.93
C THR A 223 1.91 24.68 -4.92
N PHE A 224 3.11 24.90 -5.43
CA PHE A 224 4.26 25.36 -4.67
C PHE A 224 4.34 26.88 -4.71
N GLU A 225 4.68 27.50 -3.58
CA GLU A 225 4.80 28.95 -3.43
C GLU A 225 6.14 29.28 -2.77
N ALA A 226 6.93 30.15 -3.42
CA ALA A 226 8.18 30.70 -2.90
C ALA A 226 7.92 31.92 -2.00
N ALA A 227 8.94 32.33 -1.24
CA ALA A 227 8.82 33.44 -0.29
C ALA A 227 8.49 34.80 -0.94
N ASP A 228 8.82 34.97 -2.23
CA ASP A 228 8.51 36.15 -3.03
C ASP A 228 7.11 36.12 -3.66
N GLY A 229 6.32 35.07 -3.38
CA GLY A 229 4.99 34.86 -3.94
C GLY A 229 4.97 34.17 -5.31
N THR A 230 6.12 33.82 -5.88
CA THR A 230 6.21 33.03 -7.12
C THR A 230 5.56 31.67 -6.91
N LYS A 231 4.69 31.25 -7.85
CA LYS A 231 3.96 29.98 -7.79
C LYS A 231 4.35 29.04 -8.93
N GLN A 232 4.40 27.74 -8.61
CA GLN A 232 4.56 26.68 -9.58
C GLN A 232 3.53 25.58 -9.30
N THR A 233 2.77 25.20 -10.33
CA THR A 233 1.80 24.12 -10.23
C THR A 233 2.39 22.85 -10.84
N LEU A 234 2.28 21.73 -10.12
CA LEU A 234 2.74 20.40 -10.51
C LEU A 234 1.66 19.36 -10.20
N THR A 235 1.82 18.16 -10.77
CA THR A 235 0.95 17.02 -10.48
C THR A 235 1.65 16.10 -9.48
N GLY A 236 0.99 15.81 -8.36
CA GLY A 236 1.35 14.70 -7.49
C GLY A 236 0.30 13.59 -7.54
N HIS A 237 0.57 12.49 -6.86
CA HIS A 237 -0.27 11.29 -6.93
C HIS A 237 -0.64 10.80 -5.53
N TRP A 238 -1.93 10.56 -5.32
CA TRP A 238 -2.50 10.15 -4.04
C TRP A 238 -2.57 8.64 -3.91
N TYR A 239 -2.08 8.11 -2.78
CA TYR A 239 -2.13 6.71 -2.42
C TYR A 239 -2.82 6.58 -1.06
N PRO A 240 -4.12 6.20 -1.02
CA PRO A 240 -4.77 5.87 0.24
C PRO A 240 -4.17 4.58 0.82
N TYR A 241 -4.10 4.48 2.14
CA TYR A 241 -3.79 3.19 2.78
C TYR A 241 -4.96 2.23 2.65
N GLY A 242 -4.66 0.93 2.53
CA GLY A 242 -5.68 -0.12 2.56
C GLY A 242 -6.24 -0.33 3.97
N GLU A 243 -5.34 -0.40 4.95
CA GLU A 243 -5.64 -0.80 6.33
C GLU A 243 -6.29 0.30 7.18
N MET A 244 -5.99 1.57 6.92
CA MET A 244 -6.38 2.68 7.80
C MET A 244 -6.68 3.97 7.04
N ALA A 245 -7.37 4.90 7.70
CA ALA A 245 -7.56 6.24 7.15
C ALA A 245 -6.20 6.95 6.95
N GLY A 246 -6.17 7.85 5.97
CA GLY A 246 -4.94 8.52 5.55
C GLY A 246 -4.27 7.82 4.38
N GLY A 247 -3.00 8.15 4.16
CA GLY A 247 -2.23 7.68 3.01
C GLY A 247 -0.98 8.52 2.82
N TYR A 248 -0.42 8.45 1.62
CA TYR A 248 0.68 9.32 1.23
C TYR A 248 0.47 9.87 -0.17
N MET A 249 1.02 11.05 -0.37
CA MET A 249 1.17 11.70 -1.65
C MET A 249 2.59 11.51 -2.15
N VAL A 250 2.75 11.32 -3.46
CA VAL A 250 4.05 11.33 -4.12
C VAL A 250 4.10 12.59 -4.97
N VAL A 251 5.02 13.50 -4.66
CA VAL A 251 5.07 14.83 -5.27
C VAL A 251 6.43 15.05 -5.93
N PRO A 252 6.48 15.59 -7.17
CA PRO A 252 7.75 15.95 -7.79
C PRO A 252 8.37 17.14 -7.05
N GLU A 253 9.69 17.29 -7.16
CA GLU A 253 10.35 18.48 -6.61
C GLU A 253 10.07 19.74 -7.46
N PRO A 254 9.76 20.88 -6.83
CA PRO A 254 9.59 22.14 -7.54
C PRO A 254 10.93 22.66 -8.05
N THR A 255 10.89 23.35 -9.19
CA THR A 255 12.04 24.07 -9.76
C THR A 255 12.21 25.46 -9.14
N ILE A 256 11.26 25.91 -8.33
CA ILE A 256 11.32 27.15 -7.54
C ILE A 256 11.74 26.86 -6.08
N PRO A 257 12.34 27.83 -5.36
CA PRO A 257 12.65 27.70 -3.93
C PRO A 257 11.37 27.81 -3.08
N ALA A 258 10.48 26.84 -3.23
CA ALA A 258 9.19 26.80 -2.56
C ALA A 258 9.35 26.71 -1.04
N VAL A 259 8.60 27.53 -0.30
CA VAL A 259 8.52 27.49 1.17
C VAL A 259 7.19 26.91 1.64
N ARG A 260 6.18 26.91 0.77
CA ARG A 260 4.85 26.35 1.01
C ARG A 260 4.43 25.46 -0.15
N MET A 261 3.71 24.40 0.17
CA MET A 261 2.99 23.55 -0.77
C MET A 261 1.51 23.52 -0.39
N THR A 262 0.61 23.67 -1.36
CA THR A 262 -0.82 23.45 -1.19
C THR A 262 -1.30 22.32 -2.10
N ILE A 263 -2.28 21.58 -1.63
CA ILE A 263 -2.97 20.53 -2.40
C ILE A 263 -4.43 20.97 -2.48
N ASP A 264 -4.94 21.18 -3.68
CA ASP A 264 -6.21 21.89 -3.90
C ASP A 264 -7.40 21.15 -3.29
N THR A 265 -7.51 19.85 -3.56
CA THR A 265 -8.48 18.93 -2.97
C THR A 265 -7.91 17.52 -3.09
N MET A 266 -8.23 16.63 -2.16
CA MET A 266 -7.90 15.21 -2.26
C MET A 266 -9.18 14.39 -2.40
N PRO A 267 -9.18 13.22 -3.07
CA PRO A 267 -10.39 12.43 -3.31
C PRO A 267 -11.14 12.02 -2.03
N THR A 268 -10.42 11.94 -0.91
CA THR A 268 -10.97 11.59 0.41
C THR A 268 -11.04 12.78 1.37
N ILE A 269 -10.46 13.93 1.02
CA ILE A 269 -10.37 15.12 1.87
C ILE A 269 -10.75 16.33 1.01
N ASP A 270 -12.04 16.69 1.04
CA ASP A 270 -12.63 17.81 0.28
C ASP A 270 -12.26 19.19 0.88
N LYS A 271 -10.97 19.47 1.03
CA LYS A 271 -10.45 20.78 1.47
C LYS A 271 -9.03 21.02 0.93
N VAL A 272 -8.69 22.30 0.75
CA VAL A 272 -7.30 22.71 0.45
C VAL A 272 -6.42 22.43 1.68
N LEU A 273 -5.38 21.63 1.48
CA LEU A 273 -4.39 21.31 2.52
C LEU A 273 -3.09 22.07 2.24
N SER A 274 -2.33 22.42 3.29
CA SER A 274 -1.04 23.07 3.10
C SER A 274 0.04 22.55 4.02
N LEU A 275 1.26 22.49 3.50
CA LEU A 275 2.45 22.05 4.21
C LEU A 275 3.60 23.04 3.95
N ALA A 276 4.19 23.56 5.02
CA ALA A 276 5.44 24.32 4.93
C ALA A 276 6.63 23.37 4.82
N ARG A 277 7.71 23.77 4.14
CA ARG A 277 8.97 23.01 4.23
C ARG A 277 9.44 22.94 5.69
N PRO A 278 10.08 21.83 6.12
CA PRO A 278 10.66 21.72 7.45
C PRO A 278 11.77 22.76 7.65
#